data_AF-A0A957FJ85-F1
#
_entry.id   AF-A0A957FJ85-F1
#
_cell.length_a   1.000
_cell.length_b   1.000
_cell.length_c   1.000
_cell.angle_alpha   90.00
_cell.angle_beta   90.00
_cell.angle_gamma   90.00
#
_symmetry.space_group_name_H-M   'P 1'
#
loop_
_entity.id
_entity.type
_entity.pdbx_description
1 polymer ?
#
loop_
_entity_poly.entity_id
_entity_poly.type
_entity_poly.pdbx_seq_one_letter_code
_entity_poly.pdbx_strand_id
1 'polypeptide(L)'
;NWLDLIIVTLFAMGMMLLVDPFQWLVDPHRYETGLGWWFFHEQGAQSLGGIALVTSVLVGSIRLRWRINNQQTWWARTCPQCGGNNLSRVHRTWLDHAFGAVGIPLRRYICRECHWTGSRIDESHIRG
;
A
#
# COMPACT_ATOMS: atom_id res chain seq x y z
N ASN A 1 9.68 2.49 10.15
CA ASN A 1 8.69 2.17 11.20
C ASN A 1 8.71 0.65 11.38
N TRP A 2 8.85 0.11 12.59
CA TRP A 2 9.01 -1.35 12.81
C TRP A 2 7.86 -2.19 12.20
N LEU A 3 6.64 -1.64 12.20
CA LEU A 3 5.47 -2.26 11.57
C LEU A 3 5.56 -2.36 10.04
N ASP A 4 6.21 -1.40 9.37
CA ASP A 4 6.37 -1.47 7.92
C ASP A 4 7.37 -2.57 7.55
N LEU A 5 8.41 -2.76 8.38
CA LEU A 5 9.36 -3.86 8.27
C LEU A 5 8.64 -5.21 8.36
N ILE A 6 7.80 -5.41 9.38
CA ILE A 6 7.01 -6.65 9.57
C ILE A 6 6.14 -6.96 8.35
N ILE A 7 5.48 -5.95 7.76
CA ILE A 7 4.63 -6.15 6.57
C ILE A 7 5.49 -6.59 5.37
N VAL A 8 6.65 -5.97 5.16
CA VAL A 8 7.56 -6.31 4.06
C VAL A 8 8.13 -7.72 4.25
N THR A 9 8.52 -8.11 5.47
CA THR A 9 8.99 -9.48 5.73
C THR A 9 7.88 -10.51 5.53
N LEU A 10 6.66 -10.25 5.98
CA LEU A 10 5.52 -11.14 5.77
C LEU A 10 5.19 -11.30 4.28
N PHE A 11 5.24 -10.20 3.52
CA PHE A 11 5.03 -10.23 2.07
C PHE A 11 6.12 -11.05 1.37
N ALA A 12 7.40 -10.84 1.74
CA ALA A 12 8.51 -11.60 1.19
C ALA A 12 8.43 -13.09 1.54
N MET A 13 8.06 -13.43 2.78
CA MET A 13 7.81 -14.83 3.20
C MET A 13 6.66 -15.45 2.42
N GLY A 14 5.54 -14.74 2.23
CA GLY A 14 4.39 -15.23 1.47
C GLY A 14 4.73 -15.47 -0.01
N MET A 15 5.49 -14.55 -0.63
CA MET A 15 6.05 -14.74 -1.98
C MET A 15 6.97 -15.95 -2.07
N MET A 16 7.85 -16.13 -1.08
CA MET A 16 8.79 -17.25 -1.06
C MET A 16 8.05 -18.58 -0.91
N LEU A 17 6.97 -18.63 -0.12
CA LEU A 17 6.13 -19.82 0.07
C LEU A 17 5.31 -20.20 -1.18
N LEU A 18 4.91 -19.23 -2.02
CA LEU A 18 4.18 -19.52 -3.27
C LEU A 18 5.00 -20.30 -4.29
N VAL A 19 6.34 -20.24 -4.23
CA VAL A 19 7.24 -20.96 -5.15
C VAL A 19 7.46 -22.41 -4.68
N ASP A 20 6.82 -22.83 -3.58
CA ASP A 20 7.01 -24.14 -2.92
C ASP A 20 8.50 -24.54 -2.83
N PRO A 21 9.34 -23.75 -2.14
CA PRO A 21 10.79 -24.01 -2.06
C PRO A 21 11.11 -25.34 -1.38
N PHE A 22 10.15 -25.87 -0.61
CA PHE A 22 10.28 -27.11 0.14
C PHE A 22 10.25 -28.35 -0.76
N GLN A 23 9.69 -28.28 -1.97
CA GLN A 23 9.69 -29.42 -2.90
C GLN A 23 11.11 -29.86 -3.29
N TRP A 24 12.09 -28.96 -3.19
CA TRP A 24 13.48 -29.22 -3.56
C TRP A 24 14.39 -29.56 -2.37
N LEU A 25 13.94 -29.27 -1.15
CA LEU A 25 14.78 -29.34 0.06
C LEU A 25 14.45 -30.55 0.94
N VAL A 26 13.32 -31.21 0.71
CA VAL A 26 12.67 -32.12 1.66
C VAL A 26 12.15 -33.34 0.90
N ASP A 27 12.72 -34.54 1.13
CA ASP A 27 12.32 -35.78 0.47
C ASP A 27 10.89 -36.19 0.87
N PRO A 28 9.88 -36.16 -0.04
CA PRO A 28 8.47 -36.33 0.31
C PRO A 28 8.14 -37.67 0.99
N HIS A 29 8.94 -38.71 0.75
CA HIS A 29 8.71 -40.06 1.27
C HIS A 29 9.05 -40.24 2.76
N ARG A 30 9.64 -39.24 3.44
CA ARG A 30 10.06 -39.36 4.84
C ARG A 30 8.94 -39.06 5.86
N TYR A 31 7.81 -38.51 5.44
CA TYR A 31 6.70 -38.10 6.32
C TYR A 31 5.40 -38.80 5.89
N GLU A 32 5.23 -40.06 6.28
CA GLU A 32 4.05 -40.84 5.90
C GLU A 32 2.80 -40.53 6.76
N THR A 33 2.96 -39.87 7.92
CA THR A 33 1.83 -39.44 8.77
C THR A 33 2.13 -38.17 9.57
N GLY A 34 1.13 -37.28 9.69
CA GLY A 34 1.17 -36.09 10.55
C GLY A 34 0.96 -34.76 9.81
N LEU A 35 0.99 -33.64 10.55
CA LEU A 35 0.85 -32.28 9.99
C LEU A 35 1.84 -32.03 8.83
N GLY A 36 3.06 -32.57 8.92
CA GLY A 36 4.07 -32.47 7.85
C GLY A 36 3.59 -33.02 6.50
N TRP A 37 2.83 -34.12 6.49
CA TRP A 37 2.26 -34.66 5.25
C TRP A 37 1.29 -33.65 4.60
N TRP A 38 0.44 -32.98 5.39
CA TRP A 38 -0.46 -31.93 4.89
C TRP A 38 0.29 -30.70 4.36
N PHE A 39 1.35 -30.27 5.05
CA PHE A 39 2.19 -29.13 4.61
C PHE A 39 2.97 -29.42 3.32
N PHE A 40 3.45 -30.65 3.12
CA PHE A 40 4.34 -31.01 2.00
C PHE A 40 3.65 -31.72 0.82
N HIS A 41 2.46 -32.31 1.01
CA HIS A 41 1.78 -33.10 -0.03
C HIS A 41 0.52 -32.42 -0.62
N GLU A 42 -0.21 -31.57 0.13
CA GLU A 42 -1.49 -30.99 -0.32
C GLU A 42 -1.48 -29.45 -0.35
N GLN A 43 -0.68 -28.83 -1.24
CA GLN A 43 -0.71 -27.36 -1.48
C GLN A 43 -0.74 -26.48 -0.20
N GLY A 44 -0.31 -27.02 0.96
CA GLY A 44 -0.52 -26.40 2.26
C GLY A 44 0.39 -25.18 2.41
N ALA A 45 1.63 -25.31 1.95
CA ALA A 45 2.58 -24.21 1.84
C ALA A 45 2.06 -23.08 0.93
N GLN A 46 1.48 -23.41 -0.24
CA GLN A 46 0.87 -22.41 -1.13
C GLN A 46 -0.32 -21.72 -0.48
N SER A 47 -1.16 -22.45 0.24
CA SER A 47 -2.33 -21.92 0.95
C SER A 47 -1.93 -20.94 2.06
N LEU A 48 -0.93 -21.30 2.85
CA LEU A 48 -0.35 -20.41 3.87
C LEU A 48 0.36 -19.20 3.28
N GLY A 49 1.13 -19.39 2.20
CA GLY A 49 1.76 -18.30 1.46
C GLY A 49 0.74 -17.31 0.90
N GLY A 50 -0.34 -17.83 0.32
CA GLY A 50 -1.47 -17.05 -0.18
C GLY A 50 -2.17 -16.25 0.93
N ILE A 51 -2.46 -16.87 2.07
CA ILE A 51 -3.06 -16.18 3.23
C ILE A 51 -2.13 -15.09 3.75
N ALA A 52 -0.82 -15.37 3.88
CA ALA A 52 0.17 -14.39 4.31
C ALA A 52 0.28 -13.19 3.34
N LEU A 53 0.18 -13.44 2.03
CA LEU A 53 0.16 -12.39 1.01
C LEU A 53 -1.12 -11.54 1.08
N VAL A 54 -2.29 -12.17 1.11
CA VAL A 54 -3.57 -11.45 1.18
C VAL A 54 -3.64 -10.60 2.44
N THR A 55 -3.24 -11.16 3.59
CA THR A 55 -3.23 -10.43 4.86
C THR A 55 -2.24 -9.26 4.87
N SER A 56 -1.02 -9.44 4.35
CA SER A 56 -0.04 -8.35 4.25
C SER A 56 -0.51 -7.20 3.34
N VAL A 57 -1.16 -7.50 2.21
CA VAL A 57 -1.74 -6.49 1.31
C VAL A 57 -2.91 -5.76 1.97
N LEU A 58 -3.82 -6.48 2.64
CA LEU A 58 -4.95 -5.88 3.38
C LEU A 58 -4.48 -4.96 4.50
N VAL A 59 -3.56 -5.44 5.35
CA VAL A 59 -3.02 -4.64 6.46
C VAL A 59 -2.23 -3.44 5.92
N GLY A 60 -1.41 -3.64 4.88
CA GLY A 60 -0.65 -2.58 4.23
C GLY A 60 -1.55 -1.47 3.67
N SER A 61 -2.63 -1.84 2.97
CA SER A 61 -3.58 -0.89 2.39
C SER A 61 -4.39 -0.13 3.45
N ILE A 62 -4.85 -0.79 4.52
CA ILE A 62 -5.50 -0.12 5.66
C ILE A 62 -4.54 0.86 6.33
N ARG A 63 -3.28 0.47 6.52
CA ARG A 63 -2.28 1.29 7.18
C ARG A 63 -1.86 2.48 6.33
N LEU A 64 -1.76 2.30 5.01
CA LEU A 64 -1.52 3.37 4.05
C LEU A 64 -2.69 4.36 4.08
N ARG A 65 -3.94 3.88 4.02
CA ARG A 65 -5.13 4.71 4.17
C ARG A 65 -5.13 5.48 5.49
N TRP A 66 -4.80 4.81 6.60
CA TRP A 66 -4.72 5.46 7.90
C TRP A 66 -3.64 6.54 7.92
N ARG A 67 -2.45 6.31 7.36
CA ARG A 67 -1.41 7.35 7.25
C ARG A 67 -1.84 8.54 6.40
N ILE A 68 -2.48 8.29 5.25
CA ILE A 68 -2.99 9.36 4.37
C ILE A 68 -4.08 10.16 5.09
N ASN A 69 -4.96 9.49 5.83
CA ASN A 69 -6.05 10.15 6.58
C ASN A 69 -5.54 10.91 7.81
N ASN A 70 -4.53 10.39 8.50
CA ASN A 70 -4.04 10.95 9.76
C ASN A 70 -2.93 12.00 9.56
N GLN A 71 -2.31 12.06 8.38
CA GLN A 71 -1.42 13.17 8.04
C GLN A 71 -2.24 14.41 7.64
N GLN A 72 -2.56 15.24 8.63
CA GLN A 72 -3.22 16.54 8.46
C GLN A 72 -2.55 17.45 7.43
N THR A 73 -1.27 17.26 7.11
CA THR A 73 -0.57 18.02 6.05
C THR A 73 -1.18 17.84 4.66
N TRP A 74 -1.89 16.74 4.40
CA TRP A 74 -2.63 16.51 3.15
C TRP A 74 -4.02 17.17 3.15
N TRP A 75 -4.55 17.49 4.35
CA TRP A 75 -5.90 17.99 4.59
C TRP A 75 -5.93 19.48 4.95
N ALA A 76 -4.79 20.04 5.37
CA ALA A 76 -4.67 21.43 5.81
C ALA A 76 -5.03 22.37 4.64
N ARG A 77 -6.07 23.19 4.77
CA ARG A 77 -6.49 24.16 3.74
C ARG A 77 -5.56 25.38 3.61
N THR A 78 -4.40 25.33 4.26
CA THR A 78 -3.43 26.42 4.39
C THR A 78 -2.16 26.14 3.55
N CYS A 79 -1.50 27.20 3.04
CA CYS A 79 -0.15 27.11 2.45
C CYS A 79 0.80 26.59 3.55
N PRO A 80 1.56 25.50 3.33
CA PRO A 80 2.49 24.99 4.34
C PRO A 80 3.66 25.95 4.59
N GLN A 81 3.90 26.89 3.67
CA GLN A 81 5.02 27.81 3.70
C GLN A 81 4.68 29.16 4.36
N CYS A 82 3.47 29.68 4.17
CA CYS A 82 3.04 30.96 4.76
C CYS A 82 1.81 30.87 5.68
N GLY A 83 1.16 29.71 5.77
CA GLY A 83 -0.08 29.55 6.54
C GLY A 83 -1.33 30.18 5.88
N GLY A 84 -1.20 30.83 4.73
CA GLY A 84 -2.31 31.51 4.04
C GLY A 84 -3.41 30.58 3.54
N ASN A 85 -4.66 31.01 3.63
CA ASN A 85 -5.84 30.27 3.16
C ASN A 85 -6.14 30.46 1.66
N ASN A 86 -5.38 31.32 0.97
CA ASN A 86 -5.60 31.64 -0.45
C ASN A 86 -4.91 30.64 -1.39
N LEU A 87 -5.35 29.39 -1.36
CA LEU A 87 -4.97 28.35 -2.32
C LEU A 87 -5.92 28.38 -3.52
N SER A 88 -5.39 28.67 -4.71
CA SER A 88 -6.12 28.56 -5.97
C SER A 88 -5.75 27.28 -6.72
N ARG A 89 -6.74 26.68 -7.37
CA ARG A 89 -6.56 25.48 -8.18
C ARG A 89 -5.86 25.83 -9.50
N VAL A 90 -4.81 25.10 -9.85
CA VAL A 90 -4.10 25.26 -11.13
C VAL A 90 -4.58 24.23 -12.14
N HIS A 91 -4.46 24.56 -13.42
CA HIS A 91 -4.77 23.65 -14.52
C HIS A 91 -3.99 22.34 -14.39
N ARG A 92 -4.66 21.21 -14.66
CA ARG A 92 -4.04 19.88 -14.65
C ARG A 92 -2.95 19.80 -15.71
N THR A 93 -1.80 19.25 -15.34
CA THR A 93 -0.72 18.89 -16.27
C THR A 93 -0.97 17.51 -16.86
N TRP A 94 -0.38 17.18 -18.01
CA TRP A 94 -0.58 15.88 -18.69
C TRP A 94 -0.25 14.68 -17.80
N LEU A 95 0.77 14.81 -16.93
CA LEU A 95 1.13 13.80 -15.92
C LEU A 95 0.02 13.57 -14.89
N ASP A 96 -0.71 14.61 -14.48
CA ASP A 96 -1.85 14.47 -13.56
C ASP A 96 -3.00 13.70 -14.22
N HIS A 97 -3.07 13.71 -15.55
CA HIS A 97 -4.07 12.95 -16.29
C HIS A 97 -3.77 11.45 -16.27
N ALA A 98 -2.49 11.07 -16.36
CA ALA A 98 -2.05 9.68 -16.24
C ALA A 98 -2.38 9.11 -14.85
N PHE A 99 -2.14 9.87 -13.77
CA PHE A 99 -2.52 9.43 -12.43
C PHE A 99 -4.03 9.40 -12.20
N GLY A 100 -4.78 10.31 -12.85
CA GLY A 100 -6.24 10.27 -12.86
C GLY A 100 -6.81 8.99 -13.49
N ALA A 101 -6.16 8.45 -14.53
CA ALA A 101 -6.55 7.18 -15.16
C ALA A 101 -6.36 5.97 -14.23
N VAL A 102 -5.43 6.06 -13.27
CA VAL A 102 -5.18 5.04 -12.24
C VAL A 102 -6.10 5.24 -11.02
N GLY A 103 -7.04 6.20 -11.08
CA GLY A 103 -8.02 6.44 -10.02
C GLY A 103 -7.48 7.24 -8.83
N ILE A 104 -6.34 7.92 -8.97
CA ILE A 104 -5.78 8.77 -7.91
C ILE A 104 -6.12 10.24 -8.22
N PRO A 105 -7.06 10.88 -7.48
CA PRO A 105 -7.47 12.26 -7.73
C PRO A 105 -6.43 13.25 -7.19
N LEU A 106 -5.32 13.41 -7.92
CA LEU A 106 -4.31 14.44 -7.67
C LEU A 106 -4.82 15.80 -8.20
N ARG A 107 -4.88 16.80 -7.32
CA ARG A 107 -5.16 18.20 -7.69
C ARG A 107 -3.98 19.08 -7.31
N ARG A 108 -3.58 19.97 -8.22
CA ARG A 108 -2.48 20.90 -8.00
C ARG A 108 -3.00 22.24 -7.49
N TYR A 109 -2.41 22.74 -6.41
CA TYR A 109 -2.75 24.01 -5.79
C TYR A 109 -1.56 24.96 -5.88
N ILE A 110 -1.84 26.23 -6.11
CA ILE A 110 -0.90 27.34 -5.96
C ILE A 110 -1.41 28.29 -4.89
N CYS A 111 -0.53 28.71 -3.98
CA CYS A 111 -0.88 29.77 -3.05
C CYS A 111 -0.63 31.13 -3.69
N ARG A 112 -1.60 32.04 -3.57
CA ARG A 112 -1.48 33.41 -4.12
C ARG A 112 -0.60 34.34 -3.28
N GLU A 113 -0.30 33.98 -2.04
CA GLU A 113 0.54 34.79 -1.14
C GLU A 113 2.01 34.38 -1.22
N CYS A 114 2.29 33.08 -1.07
CA CYS A 114 3.65 32.52 -1.02
C CYS A 114 4.15 32.01 -2.38
N HIS A 115 3.31 31.98 -3.42
CA HIS A 115 3.57 31.36 -4.73
C HIS A 115 3.98 29.88 -4.68
N TRP A 116 3.80 29.23 -3.54
CA TRP A 116 4.07 27.80 -3.37
C TRP A 116 3.17 26.97 -4.29
N THR A 117 3.75 25.97 -4.94
CA THR A 117 3.06 25.02 -5.80
C THR A 117 3.24 23.59 -5.28
N GLY A 118 2.15 22.86 -5.15
CA GLY A 118 2.19 21.45 -4.75
C GLY A 118 0.93 20.69 -5.12
N SER A 119 1.05 19.36 -5.16
CA SER A 119 -0.05 18.45 -5.43
C SER A 119 -0.67 17.96 -4.13
N ARG A 120 -2.01 17.94 -4.05
CA ARG A 120 -2.77 17.42 -2.90
C ARG A 120 -3.90 16.52 -3.38
N ILE A 121 -4.27 15.57 -2.53
CA ILE A 121 -5.39 14.66 -2.77
C ILE A 121 -6.67 15.42 -2.44
N ASP A 122 -7.60 15.41 -3.36
CA ASP A 122 -8.85 16.12 -3.17
C ASP A 122 -9.86 15.33 -2.34
N GLU A 123 -10.25 15.91 -1.21
CA GLU A 123 -11.17 15.33 -0.23
C GLU A 123 -12.58 15.09 -0.80
N SER A 124 -12.96 15.77 -1.89
CA SER A 124 -14.32 15.67 -2.45
C SER A 124 -14.63 14.28 -3.00
N HIS A 125 -13.62 13.41 -3.17
CA HIS A 125 -13.79 12.06 -3.69
C HIS A 125 -13.84 10.97 -2.59
N ILE A 126 -13.52 11.30 -1.33
CA ILE A 126 -13.51 10.32 -0.22
C ILE A 126 -14.87 10.30 0.53
N ARG A 127 -15.71 11.34 0.37
CA ARG A 127 -17.04 11.44 1.01
C ARG A 127 -18.22 11.13 0.08
N GLY A 128 -17.97 10.45 -1.05
CA GLY A 128 -19.01 10.01 -1.99
C GLY A 128 -19.49 8.60 -1.66
#